data_AF-A0A8J3JPM7-F1
#
_entry.id   AF-A0A8J3JPM7-F1
#
_cell.length_a   1.000
_cell.length_b   1.000
_cell.length_c   1.000
_cell.angle_alpha   90.00
_cell.angle_beta   90.00
_cell.angle_gamma   90.00
#
_symmetry.space_group_name_H-M   'P 1'
#
loop_
_entity.id
_entity.type
_entity.pdbx_description
1 polymer ?
#
loop_
_entity_poly.entity_id
_entity_poly.type
_entity_poly.pdbx_seq_one_letter_code
_entity_poly.pdbx_strand_id
1 'polypeptide(L)'
;MRLDRPDRTALRPAPAAEWAAAQVAGVRDSPAQRIALLDRTYRGPWGRAPRHLPYRRAALSFMRWQLGRGVLNPPAARPPGSPWWRAVNDRLLRDGCEAVARAGGMTGKPSSPAVRLWDGFVAAPTARNWYRAHNASIVSAYLAHRDLAAREPLPERFFLNVVLLRVLYAHALVAAPRLALGRLAPLGRLLGDPRLGMTGFYLSLGRVLPDRYPPRAEVRAYLAHEHRLGRLLDYGVIQPRLQSLYEWSARELTQPELCELVRDGNPVYAWAYADRHVWAPPAGPLPRALAWLTASRPVSARCPPAGCRPPSAR
;
A
#
# COMPACT_ATOMS: atom_id res chain seq x y z
N MET A 1 6.05 -24.21 21.79
CA MET A 1 6.18 -25.25 20.75
C MET A 1 7.34 -24.86 19.84
N ARG A 2 8.51 -25.50 20.05
CA ARG A 2 9.69 -25.37 19.17
C ARG A 2 9.40 -26.18 17.90
N LEU A 3 9.83 -25.70 16.73
CA LEU A 3 9.89 -26.55 15.55
C LEU A 3 11.13 -27.44 15.73
N ASP A 4 10.92 -28.67 16.16
CA ASP A 4 11.96 -29.70 16.03
C ASP A 4 12.30 -29.87 14.56
N ARG A 5 13.60 -30.08 14.31
CA ARG A 5 14.15 -30.27 12.98
C ARG A 5 13.58 -31.58 12.42
N PRO A 6 12.81 -31.57 11.32
CA PRO A 6 12.13 -32.77 10.89
C PRO A 6 13.12 -33.77 10.28
N ASP A 7 12.87 -35.03 10.62
CA ASP A 7 13.50 -36.20 10.07
C ASP A 7 13.39 -36.21 8.54
N ARG A 8 14.49 -36.56 7.88
CA ARG A 8 14.68 -36.44 6.42
C ARG A 8 14.20 -37.70 5.73
N THR A 9 12.91 -38.03 5.80
CA THR A 9 12.31 -38.96 4.83
C THR A 9 10.81 -38.69 4.63
N ALA A 10 10.45 -38.38 3.37
CA ALA A 10 9.14 -38.55 2.74
C ALA A 10 7.95 -37.62 3.11
N LEU A 11 8.13 -36.31 2.91
CA LEU A 11 7.20 -35.50 2.09
C LEU A 11 8.02 -34.33 1.55
N ARG A 12 8.05 -34.12 0.22
CA ARG A 12 8.64 -32.87 -0.29
C ARG A 12 7.87 -31.72 0.36
N PRO A 13 8.53 -30.81 1.12
CA PRO A 13 7.82 -29.69 1.70
C PRO A 13 7.13 -28.94 0.56
N ALA A 14 5.83 -28.67 0.73
CA ALA A 14 5.04 -27.96 -0.26
C ALA A 14 5.80 -26.68 -0.69
N PRO A 15 5.75 -26.29 -1.97
CA PRO A 15 6.35 -25.05 -2.42
C PRO A 15 5.95 -23.87 -1.52
N ALA A 16 6.88 -22.95 -1.27
CA ALA A 16 6.64 -21.82 -0.36
C ALA A 16 5.35 -21.04 -0.69
N ALA A 17 5.00 -20.95 -1.98
CA ALA A 17 3.78 -20.33 -2.46
C ALA A 17 2.49 -21.05 -2.03
N GLU A 18 2.49 -22.38 -2.03
CA GLU A 18 1.34 -23.19 -1.59
C GLU A 18 1.17 -23.13 -0.08
N TRP A 19 2.29 -23.22 0.65
CA TRP A 19 2.28 -23.02 2.10
C TRP A 19 1.73 -21.65 2.48
N ALA A 20 2.19 -20.58 1.81
CA ALA A 20 1.72 -19.23 2.05
C ALA A 20 0.22 -19.08 1.74
N ALA A 21 -0.26 -19.70 0.65
CA ALA A 21 -1.69 -19.72 0.34
C ALA A 21 -2.50 -20.42 1.43
N ALA A 22 -2.02 -21.55 1.97
CA ALA A 22 -2.68 -22.26 3.07
C ALA A 22 -2.71 -21.42 4.36
N GLN A 23 -1.62 -20.71 4.70
CA GLN A 23 -1.61 -19.81 5.87
C GLN A 23 -2.67 -18.70 5.77
N VAL A 24 -2.80 -18.08 4.59
CA VAL A 24 -3.80 -17.02 4.36
C VAL A 24 -5.22 -17.58 4.38
N ALA A 25 -5.45 -18.74 3.73
CA ALA A 25 -6.74 -19.41 3.73
C ALA A 25 -7.21 -19.73 5.16
N GLY A 26 -6.31 -20.23 6.02
CA GLY A 26 -6.63 -20.60 7.40
C GLY A 26 -7.03 -19.42 8.30
N VAL A 27 -6.68 -18.18 7.95
CA VAL A 27 -7.06 -16.97 8.72
C VAL A 27 -8.06 -16.08 7.99
N ARG A 28 -8.55 -16.50 6.81
CA ARG A 28 -9.29 -15.64 5.88
C ARG A 28 -10.46 -14.92 6.55
N ASP A 29 -11.24 -15.64 7.36
CA ASP A 29 -12.45 -15.16 8.04
C ASP A 29 -12.21 -14.80 9.52
N SER A 30 -10.96 -14.65 9.95
CA SER A 30 -10.64 -14.22 11.31
C SER A 30 -9.76 -12.95 11.30
N PRO A 31 -10.37 -11.76 11.40
CA PRO A 31 -9.65 -10.48 11.37
C PRO A 31 -8.49 -10.40 12.38
N ALA A 32 -8.70 -10.91 13.59
CA ALA A 32 -7.67 -10.97 14.62
C ALA A 32 -6.50 -11.89 14.22
N GLN A 33 -6.80 -13.06 13.65
CA GLN A 33 -5.75 -13.98 13.19
C GLN A 33 -5.00 -13.45 11.96
N ARG A 34 -5.62 -12.64 11.10
CA ARG A 34 -4.94 -11.93 10.00
C ARG A 34 -3.87 -10.97 10.53
N ILE A 35 -4.19 -10.22 11.59
CA ILE A 35 -3.20 -9.35 12.27
C ILE A 35 -2.07 -10.19 12.87
N ALA A 36 -2.42 -11.30 13.54
CA ALA A 36 -1.41 -12.19 14.12
C ALA A 36 -0.51 -12.82 13.05
N LEU A 37 -1.08 -13.19 11.89
CA LEU A 37 -0.31 -13.71 10.76
C LEU A 37 0.66 -12.66 10.23
N LEU A 38 0.22 -11.40 10.06
CA LEU A 38 1.12 -10.32 9.67
C LEU A 38 2.23 -10.09 10.69
N ASP A 39 1.95 -10.10 11.99
CA ASP A 39 3.00 -9.95 13.01
C ASP A 39 4.04 -11.07 12.92
N ARG A 40 3.60 -12.31 12.65
CA ARG A 40 4.50 -13.46 12.45
C ARG A 40 5.44 -13.26 11.27
N THR A 41 5.02 -12.63 10.17
CA THR A 41 5.91 -12.44 9.01
C THR A 41 7.13 -11.56 9.33
N TYR A 42 7.05 -10.69 10.34
CA TYR A 42 8.17 -9.88 10.79
C TYR A 42 9.05 -10.54 11.87
N ARG A 43 8.65 -11.71 12.38
CA ARG A 43 9.45 -12.50 13.32
C ARG A 43 10.39 -13.48 12.62
N GLY A 44 10.29 -13.58 11.30
CA GLY A 44 11.07 -14.50 10.48
C GLY A 44 10.68 -15.97 10.68
N PRO A 45 11.30 -16.88 9.90
CA PRO A 45 10.90 -18.29 9.86
C PRO A 45 11.08 -19.01 11.21
N TRP A 46 12.04 -18.57 12.02
CA TRP A 46 12.40 -19.18 13.31
C TRP A 46 11.89 -18.38 14.52
N GLY A 47 10.99 -17.41 14.30
CA GLY A 47 10.45 -16.56 15.37
C GLY A 47 11.45 -15.54 15.96
N ARG A 48 12.67 -15.48 15.43
CA ARG A 48 13.74 -14.55 15.84
C ARG A 48 14.25 -13.77 14.63
N ALA A 49 13.78 -12.53 14.49
CA ALA A 49 14.21 -11.65 13.41
C ALA A 49 14.29 -10.18 13.88
N PRO A 50 15.18 -9.86 14.83
CA PRO A 50 15.20 -8.55 15.50
C PRO A 50 15.38 -7.38 14.54
N ARG A 51 16.05 -7.58 13.40
CA ARG A 51 16.25 -6.54 12.37
C ARG A 51 14.98 -6.19 11.59
N HIS A 52 14.01 -7.10 11.49
CA HIS A 52 12.74 -6.87 10.78
C HIS A 52 11.65 -6.29 11.70
N LEU A 53 11.72 -6.61 13.01
CA LEU A 53 10.73 -6.23 14.01
C LEU A 53 10.34 -4.74 14.02
N PRO A 54 11.25 -3.76 13.87
CA PRO A 54 10.86 -2.35 13.86
C PRO A 54 9.92 -1.97 12.71
N TYR A 55 10.03 -2.63 11.56
CA TYR A 55 9.25 -2.32 10.35
C TYR A 55 7.79 -2.77 10.43
N ARG A 56 7.42 -3.62 11.39
CA ARG A 56 6.04 -4.11 11.54
C ARG A 56 5.07 -3.02 12.03
N ARG A 57 5.58 -1.95 12.64
CA ARG A 57 4.75 -0.96 13.36
C ARG A 57 3.71 -0.31 12.44
N ALA A 58 4.13 0.21 11.28
CA ALA A 58 3.24 0.84 10.32
C ALA A 58 2.18 -0.14 9.80
N ALA A 59 2.61 -1.34 9.39
CA ALA A 59 1.71 -2.36 8.84
C ALA A 59 0.65 -2.82 9.87
N LEU A 60 1.07 -3.11 11.12
CA LEU A 60 0.14 -3.54 12.18
C LEU A 60 -0.79 -2.41 12.60
N SER A 61 -0.31 -1.16 12.62
CA SER A 61 -1.17 0.00 12.91
C SER A 61 -2.28 0.12 11.87
N PHE A 62 -1.95 -0.03 10.59
CA PHE A 62 -2.93 0.04 9.50
C PHE A 62 -3.92 -1.14 9.57
N MET A 63 -3.45 -2.36 9.82
CA MET A 63 -4.32 -3.52 10.01
C MET A 63 -5.29 -3.38 11.18
N ARG A 64 -4.85 -2.81 12.31
CA ARG A 64 -5.71 -2.56 13.47
C ARG A 64 -6.77 -1.50 13.14
N TRP A 65 -6.42 -0.49 12.37
CA TRP A 65 -7.38 0.47 11.85
C TRP A 65 -8.41 -0.20 10.93
N GLN A 66 -7.98 -1.09 10.01
CA GLN A 66 -8.89 -1.86 9.15
C GLN A 66 -9.84 -2.75 9.96
N LEU A 67 -9.33 -3.39 11.02
CA LEU A 67 -10.14 -4.16 11.97
C LEU A 67 -11.18 -3.26 12.66
N GLY A 68 -10.76 -2.14 13.24
CA GLY A 68 -11.64 -1.21 13.95
C GLY A 68 -12.74 -0.62 13.08
N ARG A 69 -12.43 -0.34 11.79
CA ARG A 69 -13.40 0.15 10.81
C ARG A 69 -14.39 -0.91 10.35
N GLY A 70 -14.08 -2.20 10.55
CA GLY A 70 -14.91 -3.32 10.10
C GLY A 70 -14.71 -3.74 8.65
N VAL A 71 -13.73 -3.19 7.92
CA VAL A 71 -13.50 -3.57 6.50
C VAL A 71 -13.00 -5.00 6.35
N LEU A 72 -12.44 -5.60 7.41
CA LEU A 72 -11.97 -6.99 7.41
C LEU A 72 -13.02 -7.99 7.90
N ASN A 73 -14.21 -7.53 8.31
CA ASN A 73 -15.26 -8.41 8.84
C ASN A 73 -15.53 -9.60 7.90
N PRO A 74 -15.83 -10.79 8.44
CA PRO A 74 -16.20 -11.96 7.62
C PRO A 74 -17.40 -11.66 6.71
N PRO A 75 -17.55 -12.36 5.56
CA PRO A 75 -18.71 -12.19 4.68
C PRO A 75 -20.04 -12.45 5.35
N ALA A 76 -20.06 -13.35 6.34
CA ALA A 76 -21.26 -13.71 7.10
C ALA A 76 -21.56 -12.75 8.27
N ALA A 77 -20.67 -11.78 8.57
CA ALA A 77 -20.89 -10.83 9.65
C ALA A 77 -21.96 -9.78 9.30
N ARG A 78 -22.44 -9.06 10.31
CA ARG A 78 -23.42 -7.98 10.15
C ARG A 78 -22.91 -6.69 10.83
N PRO A 79 -22.45 -5.67 10.08
CA PRO A 79 -22.28 -5.67 8.63
C PRO A 79 -21.07 -6.52 8.15
N PRO A 80 -21.10 -7.03 6.90
CA PRO A 80 -19.96 -7.72 6.31
C PRO A 80 -18.83 -6.75 6.00
N GLY A 81 -17.61 -7.28 5.88
CA GLY A 81 -16.44 -6.49 5.47
C GLY A 81 -16.41 -6.22 3.97
N SER A 82 -15.47 -5.39 3.55
CA SER A 82 -15.25 -5.07 2.14
C SER A 82 -14.55 -6.24 1.44
N PRO A 83 -15.12 -6.77 0.33
CA PRO A 83 -14.44 -7.76 -0.49
C PRO A 83 -13.09 -7.26 -1.00
N TRP A 84 -13.01 -5.99 -1.40
CA TRP A 84 -11.79 -5.39 -1.92
C TRP A 84 -10.69 -5.30 -0.86
N TRP A 85 -10.99 -4.79 0.34
CA TRP A 85 -10.00 -4.68 1.43
C TRP A 85 -9.46 -6.03 1.86
N ARG A 86 -10.33 -7.04 1.92
CA ARG A 86 -9.93 -8.41 2.25
C ARG A 86 -9.03 -9.00 1.17
N ALA A 87 -9.30 -8.76 -0.11
CA ALA A 87 -8.46 -9.23 -1.22
C ALA A 87 -7.07 -8.56 -1.24
N VAL A 88 -7.00 -7.25 -1.03
CA VAL A 88 -5.72 -6.52 -0.90
C VAL A 88 -4.92 -7.05 0.29
N ASN A 89 -5.61 -7.32 1.40
CA ASN A 89 -4.98 -7.86 2.59
C ASN A 89 -4.50 -9.31 2.39
N ASP A 90 -5.27 -10.16 1.70
CA ASP A 90 -4.87 -11.52 1.33
C ASP A 90 -3.55 -11.49 0.55
N ARG A 91 -3.42 -10.58 -0.42
CA ARG A 91 -2.19 -10.45 -1.21
C ARG A 91 -0.98 -10.07 -0.35
N LEU A 92 -1.12 -9.04 0.49
CA LEU A 92 -0.05 -8.60 1.37
C LEU A 92 0.40 -9.72 2.33
N LEU A 93 -0.56 -10.44 2.93
CA LEU A 93 -0.27 -11.55 3.83
C LEU A 93 0.43 -12.70 3.09
N ARG A 94 -0.05 -13.05 1.90
CA ARG A 94 0.52 -14.13 1.09
C ARG A 94 1.97 -13.85 0.71
N ASP A 95 2.25 -12.67 0.15
CA ASP A 95 3.60 -12.30 -0.30
C ASP A 95 4.58 -12.30 0.90
N GLY A 96 4.15 -11.78 2.07
CA GLY A 96 4.95 -11.80 3.30
C GLY A 96 5.18 -13.20 3.88
N CYS A 97 4.15 -14.06 3.87
CA CYS A 97 4.27 -15.45 4.30
C CYS A 97 5.22 -16.23 3.39
N GLU A 98 5.09 -16.08 2.08
CA GLU A 98 5.94 -16.77 1.11
C GLU A 98 7.40 -16.39 1.28
N ALA A 99 7.71 -15.10 1.42
CA ALA A 99 9.09 -14.65 1.65
C ALA A 99 9.69 -15.23 2.95
N VAL A 100 8.90 -15.33 4.02
CA VAL A 100 9.35 -15.95 5.27
C VAL A 100 9.59 -17.44 5.12
N ALA A 101 8.69 -18.16 4.45
CA ALA A 101 8.85 -19.58 4.14
C ALA A 101 10.13 -19.84 3.33
N ARG A 102 10.38 -19.01 2.31
CA ARG A 102 11.59 -19.07 1.47
C ARG A 102 12.85 -18.81 2.29
N ALA A 103 12.83 -17.80 3.16
CA ALA A 103 13.95 -17.53 4.07
C ALA A 103 14.19 -18.68 5.07
N GLY A 104 13.15 -19.47 5.35
CA GLY A 104 13.21 -20.70 6.15
C GLY A 104 13.70 -21.94 5.39
N GLY A 105 14.06 -21.81 4.11
CA GLY A 105 14.57 -22.90 3.28
C GLY A 105 13.51 -23.65 2.46
N MET A 106 12.25 -23.19 2.44
CA MET A 106 11.24 -23.79 1.57
C MET A 106 11.54 -23.49 0.09
N THR A 107 11.31 -24.49 -0.75
CA THR A 107 11.66 -24.43 -2.19
C THR A 107 10.54 -23.81 -3.04
N GLY A 108 10.81 -23.63 -4.33
CA GLY A 108 9.86 -23.09 -5.32
C GLY A 108 10.29 -21.76 -5.91
N LYS A 109 9.74 -21.42 -7.08
CA LYS A 109 9.91 -20.08 -7.68
C LYS A 109 8.97 -19.10 -6.94
N PRO A 110 9.37 -17.83 -6.75
CA PRO A 110 8.48 -16.79 -6.23
C PRO A 110 7.18 -16.71 -7.03
N SER A 111 6.03 -16.74 -6.35
CA SER A 111 4.70 -16.69 -6.98
C SER A 111 4.38 -15.34 -7.63
N SER A 112 5.09 -14.28 -7.23
CA SER A 112 4.92 -12.95 -7.77
C SER A 112 6.22 -12.14 -7.80
N PRO A 113 6.30 -11.09 -8.63
CA PRO A 113 7.40 -10.13 -8.56
C PRO A 113 7.56 -9.47 -7.18
N ALA A 114 6.47 -9.26 -6.46
CA ALA A 114 6.49 -8.66 -5.12
C ALA A 114 7.22 -9.56 -4.10
N VAL A 115 7.08 -10.89 -4.21
CA VAL A 115 7.83 -11.85 -3.36
C VAL A 115 9.34 -11.68 -3.52
N ARG A 116 9.84 -11.42 -4.74
CA ARG A 116 11.28 -11.15 -4.95
C ARG A 116 11.74 -9.87 -4.25
N LEU A 117 10.89 -8.86 -4.17
CA LEU A 117 11.18 -7.63 -3.43
C LEU A 117 11.17 -7.88 -1.92
N TRP A 118 10.26 -8.75 -1.45
CA TRP A 118 10.28 -9.22 -0.07
C TRP A 118 11.53 -10.02 0.27
N ASP A 119 12.00 -10.92 -0.61
CA ASP A 119 13.27 -11.63 -0.46
C ASP A 119 14.43 -10.61 -0.27
N GLY A 120 14.43 -9.53 -1.05
CA GLY A 120 15.38 -8.42 -0.91
C GLY A 120 15.29 -7.66 0.42
N PHE A 121 14.08 -7.42 0.94
CA PHE A 121 13.88 -6.84 2.27
C PHE A 121 14.34 -7.80 3.38
N VAL A 122 14.06 -9.09 3.25
CA VAL A 122 14.46 -10.10 4.23
C VAL A 122 15.98 -10.14 4.33
N ALA A 123 16.69 -10.14 3.19
CA ALA A 123 18.14 -10.11 3.14
C ALA A 123 18.75 -8.79 3.65
N ALA A 124 18.15 -7.65 3.29
CA ALA A 124 18.63 -6.32 3.63
C ALA A 124 17.49 -5.42 4.16
N PRO A 125 17.18 -5.47 5.47
CA PRO A 125 16.05 -4.76 6.04
C PRO A 125 16.32 -3.25 6.18
N THR A 126 15.97 -2.51 5.13
CA THR A 126 15.99 -1.04 5.06
C THR A 126 14.58 -0.50 4.85
N ALA A 127 14.33 0.76 5.23
CA ALA A 127 13.04 1.42 4.98
C ALA A 127 12.68 1.44 3.48
N ARG A 128 13.66 1.66 2.60
CA ARG A 128 13.46 1.59 1.15
C ARG A 128 13.02 0.19 0.70
N ASN A 129 13.75 -0.85 1.11
CA ASN A 129 13.42 -2.22 0.71
C ASN A 129 12.05 -2.64 1.28
N TRP A 130 11.72 -2.21 2.49
CA TRP A 130 10.42 -2.45 3.10
C TRP A 130 9.29 -1.83 2.28
N TYR A 131 9.37 -0.52 1.98
CA TYR A 131 8.34 0.14 1.16
C TYR A 131 8.26 -0.46 -0.24
N ARG A 132 9.39 -0.79 -0.86
CA ARG A 132 9.40 -1.40 -2.20
C ARG A 132 8.66 -2.73 -2.21
N ALA A 133 8.93 -3.61 -1.25
CA ALA A 133 8.25 -4.90 -1.14
C ALA A 133 6.76 -4.77 -0.76
N HIS A 134 6.49 -3.96 0.28
CA HIS A 134 5.14 -3.72 0.78
C HIS A 134 4.26 -3.09 -0.31
N ASN A 135 4.70 -1.97 -0.90
CA ASN A 135 3.91 -1.25 -1.89
C ASN A 135 3.77 -2.03 -3.20
N ALA A 136 4.72 -2.88 -3.59
CA ALA A 136 4.53 -3.77 -4.73
C ALA A 136 3.39 -4.77 -4.50
N SER A 137 3.25 -5.27 -3.27
CA SER A 137 2.13 -6.16 -2.89
C SER A 137 0.80 -5.41 -2.95
N ILE A 138 0.76 -4.19 -2.39
CA ILE A 138 -0.42 -3.32 -2.42
C ILE A 138 -0.82 -2.95 -3.84
N VAL A 139 0.10 -2.39 -4.65
CA VAL A 139 -0.16 -1.97 -6.03
C VAL A 139 -0.60 -3.15 -6.90
N SER A 140 0.07 -4.31 -6.78
CA SER A 140 -0.34 -5.50 -7.51
C SER A 140 -1.77 -5.92 -7.17
N ALA A 141 -2.20 -5.76 -5.91
CA ALA A 141 -3.56 -6.06 -5.50
C ALA A 141 -4.57 -5.00 -5.97
N TYR A 142 -4.21 -3.72 -5.97
CA TYR A 142 -5.04 -2.66 -6.58
C TYR A 142 -5.32 -2.97 -8.05
N LEU A 143 -4.28 -3.31 -8.80
CA LEU A 143 -4.39 -3.65 -10.21
C LEU A 143 -5.24 -4.91 -10.44
N ALA A 144 -5.03 -5.96 -9.64
CA ALA A 144 -5.73 -7.24 -9.78
C ALA A 144 -7.21 -7.19 -9.38
N HIS A 145 -7.61 -6.24 -8.53
CA HIS A 145 -8.97 -6.18 -7.95
C HIS A 145 -9.71 -4.89 -8.30
N ARG A 146 -9.46 -4.34 -9.50
CA ARG A 146 -10.17 -3.16 -10.04
C ARG A 146 -11.68 -3.37 -10.09
N ASP A 147 -12.13 -4.59 -10.38
CA ASP A 147 -13.54 -4.98 -10.42
C ASP A 147 -14.22 -4.92 -9.04
N LEU A 148 -13.52 -5.37 -7.99
CA LEU A 148 -14.02 -5.28 -6.61
C LEU A 148 -14.08 -3.83 -6.16
N ALA A 149 -13.08 -3.01 -6.52
CA ALA A 149 -13.08 -1.58 -6.20
C ALA A 149 -14.26 -0.85 -6.86
N ALA A 150 -14.60 -1.19 -8.11
CA ALA A 150 -15.71 -0.57 -8.82
C ALA A 150 -17.08 -0.81 -8.17
N ARG A 151 -17.22 -1.90 -7.39
CA ARG A 151 -18.43 -2.25 -6.65
C ARG A 151 -18.54 -1.59 -5.28
N GLU A 152 -17.45 -0.99 -4.79
CA GLU A 152 -17.47 -0.27 -3.52
C GLU A 152 -18.31 1.02 -3.63
N PRO A 153 -18.92 1.47 -2.53
CA PRO A 153 -19.62 2.77 -2.48
C PRO A 153 -18.69 3.92 -2.89
N LEU A 154 -19.25 5.00 -3.47
CA LEU A 154 -18.45 6.16 -3.90
C LEU A 154 -17.52 6.74 -2.81
N PRO A 155 -17.93 6.90 -1.53
CA PRO A 155 -17.02 7.32 -0.45
C PRO A 155 -15.84 6.39 -0.27
N GLU A 156 -16.07 5.09 -0.43
CA GLU A 156 -15.02 4.10 -0.30
C GLU A 156 -14.07 4.17 -1.49
N ARG A 157 -14.57 4.27 -2.73
CA ARG A 157 -13.76 4.44 -3.95
C ARG A 157 -12.87 5.67 -3.89
N PHE A 158 -13.41 6.80 -3.43
CA PHE A 158 -12.63 8.00 -3.15
C PHE A 158 -11.50 7.69 -2.15
N PHE A 159 -11.84 7.01 -1.06
CA PHE A 159 -10.87 6.64 -0.05
C PHE A 159 -9.76 5.72 -0.58
N LEU A 160 -10.07 4.74 -1.43
CA LEU A 160 -9.05 3.87 -2.03
C LEU A 160 -7.96 4.69 -2.76
N ASN A 161 -8.35 5.75 -3.46
CA ASN A 161 -7.40 6.67 -4.10
C ASN A 161 -6.53 7.42 -3.08
N VAL A 162 -7.13 7.89 -1.97
CA VAL A 162 -6.41 8.55 -0.87
C VAL A 162 -5.40 7.61 -0.20
N VAL A 163 -5.75 6.33 0.00
CA VAL A 163 -4.80 5.34 0.51
C VAL A 163 -3.65 5.17 -0.47
N LEU A 164 -3.95 4.95 -1.75
CA LEU A 164 -2.92 4.70 -2.75
C LEU A 164 -1.94 5.87 -2.83
N LEU A 165 -2.43 7.10 -2.99
CA LEU A 165 -1.54 8.27 -3.09
C LEU A 165 -0.67 8.44 -1.84
N ARG A 166 -1.22 8.19 -0.64
CA ARG A 166 -0.44 8.29 0.61
C ARG A 166 0.60 7.19 0.72
N VAL A 167 0.25 5.95 0.40
CA VAL A 167 1.18 4.82 0.40
C VAL A 167 2.34 5.06 -0.57
N LEU A 168 2.07 5.57 -1.77
CA LEU A 168 3.10 5.93 -2.75
C LEU A 168 3.96 7.11 -2.26
N TYR A 169 3.33 8.14 -1.69
CA TYR A 169 4.04 9.31 -1.18
C TYR A 169 4.95 8.98 0.01
N ALA A 170 4.49 8.13 0.93
CA ALA A 170 5.30 7.65 2.06
C ALA A 170 6.57 6.92 1.59
N HIS A 171 6.45 6.13 0.53
CA HIS A 171 7.61 5.51 -0.11
C HIS A 171 8.55 6.54 -0.73
N ALA A 172 8.00 7.53 -1.46
CA ALA A 172 8.79 8.59 -2.07
C ALA A 172 9.54 9.45 -1.04
N LEU A 173 8.98 9.69 0.17
CA LEU A 173 9.69 10.39 1.25
C LEU A 173 11.04 9.74 1.59
N VAL A 174 11.12 8.42 1.52
CA VAL A 174 12.35 7.66 1.82
C VAL A 174 13.21 7.44 0.57
N ALA A 175 12.59 7.08 -0.55
CA ALA A 175 13.30 6.58 -1.74
C ALA A 175 13.55 7.65 -2.82
N ALA A 176 12.77 8.73 -2.83
CA ALA A 176 12.87 9.85 -3.76
C ALA A 176 12.52 11.20 -3.07
N PRO A 177 13.24 11.60 -2.00
CA PRO A 177 12.85 12.74 -1.17
C PRO A 177 12.78 14.08 -1.92
N ARG A 178 13.55 14.25 -3.00
CA ARG A 178 13.46 15.44 -3.87
C ARG A 178 12.16 15.51 -4.66
N LEU A 179 11.62 14.36 -5.07
CA LEU A 179 10.28 14.28 -5.66
C LEU A 179 9.24 14.66 -4.59
N ALA A 180 9.30 14.02 -3.42
CA ALA A 180 8.31 14.20 -2.35
C ALA A 180 8.33 15.60 -1.69
N LEU A 181 9.50 16.19 -1.45
CA LEU A 181 9.64 17.40 -0.63
C LEU A 181 10.39 18.56 -1.31
N GLY A 182 10.86 18.39 -2.55
CA GLY A 182 11.60 19.43 -3.26
C GLY A 182 12.84 19.87 -2.47
N ARG A 183 12.86 21.15 -2.06
CA ARG A 183 13.95 21.75 -1.27
C ARG A 183 14.05 21.19 0.14
N LEU A 184 12.96 20.66 0.70
CA LEU A 184 12.91 20.07 2.04
C LEU A 184 13.31 18.58 2.05
N ALA A 185 13.93 18.08 0.97
CA ALA A 185 14.38 16.70 0.85
C ALA A 185 15.19 16.13 2.03
N PRO A 186 16.06 16.90 2.73
CA PRO A 186 16.78 16.39 3.91
C PRO A 186 15.88 15.83 5.01
N LEU A 187 14.63 16.31 5.12
CA LEU A 187 13.66 15.85 6.11
C LEU A 187 12.95 14.54 5.72
N GLY A 188 13.05 14.11 4.46
CA GLY A 188 12.22 13.02 3.91
C GLY A 188 12.40 11.68 4.63
N ARG A 189 13.64 11.30 4.93
CA ARG A 189 13.93 10.02 5.59
C ARG A 189 13.32 9.92 6.98
N LEU A 190 13.35 11.00 7.75
CA LEU A 190 12.78 11.05 9.09
C LEU A 190 11.24 10.97 9.03
N LEU A 191 10.63 11.74 8.13
CA LEU A 191 9.17 11.80 7.98
C LEU A 191 8.57 10.50 7.43
N GLY A 192 9.32 9.79 6.59
CA GLY A 192 8.87 8.55 5.96
C GLY A 192 9.26 7.26 6.69
N ASP A 193 10.05 7.29 7.77
CA ASP A 193 10.60 6.07 8.38
C ASP A 193 9.48 5.17 8.98
N PRO A 194 9.28 3.94 8.45
CA PRO A 194 8.23 3.04 8.93
C PRO A 194 8.51 2.50 10.35
N ARG A 195 9.74 2.62 10.85
CA ARG A 195 10.17 2.12 12.17
C ARG A 195 9.82 3.08 13.30
N LEU A 196 9.83 4.37 13.00
CA LEU A 196 9.66 5.41 14.02
C LEU A 196 8.22 5.52 14.49
N GLY A 197 7.28 4.79 13.87
CA GLY A 197 5.88 4.87 14.22
C GLY A 197 5.43 6.33 14.19
N MET A 198 5.77 7.05 13.10
CA MET A 198 5.15 8.32 12.77
C MET A 198 3.68 8.05 12.46
N THR A 199 2.98 7.81 13.56
CA THR A 199 1.57 7.61 13.74
C THR A 199 0.80 8.68 12.97
N GLY A 200 1.32 9.90 12.80
CA GLY A 200 0.69 10.95 12.02
C GLY A 200 0.35 10.61 10.54
N PHE A 201 1.20 9.90 9.79
CA PHE A 201 0.98 9.77 8.34
C PHE A 201 -0.14 8.76 8.00
N TYR A 202 -0.09 7.56 8.60
CA TYR A 202 -1.14 6.54 8.44
C TYR A 202 -2.30 6.70 9.43
N LEU A 203 -2.11 7.21 10.67
CA LEU A 203 -3.25 7.48 11.58
C LEU A 203 -4.04 8.73 11.16
N SER A 204 -3.53 9.59 10.27
CA SER A 204 -4.37 10.61 9.64
C SER A 204 -5.43 10.01 8.70
N LEU A 205 -5.36 8.72 8.35
CA LEU A 205 -6.42 8.04 7.60
C LEU A 205 -7.70 7.96 8.45
N GLY A 206 -7.59 7.62 9.75
CA GLY A 206 -8.74 7.65 10.67
C GLY A 206 -9.34 9.04 10.93
N ARG A 207 -8.72 10.12 10.44
CA ARG A 207 -9.22 11.50 10.57
C ARG A 207 -9.75 12.10 9.27
N VAL A 208 -9.68 11.33 8.18
CA VAL A 208 -10.08 11.72 6.81
C VAL A 208 -11.28 10.89 6.34
N LEU A 209 -11.72 9.91 7.15
CA LEU A 209 -12.59 8.83 6.70
C LEU A 209 -13.64 8.42 7.71
N PRO A 210 -14.74 7.80 7.24
CA PRO A 210 -15.71 7.20 8.13
C PRO A 210 -15.08 6.11 9.01
N ASP A 211 -15.34 6.22 10.31
CA ASP A 211 -14.90 5.28 11.35
C ASP A 211 -15.53 3.90 11.22
N ARG A 212 -16.51 3.72 10.33
CA ARG A 212 -17.25 2.47 10.14
C ARG A 212 -17.48 2.16 8.67
N TYR A 213 -17.38 0.87 8.34
CA TYR A 213 -17.77 0.29 7.07
C TYR A 213 -19.09 -0.50 7.22
N PRO A 214 -20.01 -0.44 6.25
CA PRO A 214 -19.97 0.43 5.07
C PRO A 214 -20.16 1.91 5.45
N PRO A 215 -19.65 2.85 4.64
CA PRO A 215 -19.89 4.28 4.85
C PRO A 215 -21.38 4.59 4.83
N ARG A 216 -21.84 5.47 5.73
CA ARG A 216 -23.26 5.82 5.88
C ARG A 216 -23.65 7.11 5.15
N ALA A 217 -22.70 7.99 4.88
CA ALA A 217 -22.94 9.30 4.27
C ALA A 217 -22.40 9.36 2.84
N GLU A 218 -22.85 10.36 2.09
CA GLU A 218 -22.30 10.66 0.76
C GLU A 218 -20.88 11.25 0.84
N VAL A 219 -20.12 11.17 -0.25
CA VAL A 219 -18.75 11.69 -0.35
C VAL A 219 -18.68 13.17 0.06
N ARG A 220 -19.65 13.98 -0.39
CA ARG A 220 -19.70 15.42 -0.11
C ARG A 220 -19.85 15.72 1.37
N ALA A 221 -20.64 14.92 2.09
CA ALA A 221 -20.79 15.06 3.54
C ALA A 221 -19.47 14.78 4.26
N TYR A 222 -18.70 13.77 3.83
CA TYR A 222 -17.37 13.52 4.37
C TYR A 222 -16.38 14.65 4.04
N LEU A 223 -16.38 15.14 2.80
CA LEU A 223 -15.53 16.27 2.40
C LEU A 223 -15.85 17.57 3.17
N ALA A 224 -17.10 17.77 3.60
CA ALA A 224 -17.48 18.92 4.42
C ALA A 224 -16.96 18.83 5.86
N HIS A 225 -16.90 17.62 6.42
CA HIS A 225 -16.43 17.36 7.79
C HIS A 225 -14.94 17.02 7.87
N GLU A 226 -14.25 16.89 6.73
CA GLU A 226 -12.83 16.58 6.70
C GLU A 226 -12.00 17.70 7.32
N HIS A 227 -11.17 17.37 8.32
CA HIS A 227 -10.29 18.32 8.96
C HIS A 227 -9.29 18.92 7.96
N ARG A 228 -9.16 20.26 7.98
CA ARG A 228 -8.35 21.09 7.05
C ARG A 228 -6.92 20.59 6.81
N LEU A 229 -6.31 19.91 7.78
CA LEU A 229 -4.93 19.41 7.70
C LEU A 229 -4.74 18.20 6.76
N GLY A 230 -5.69 17.25 6.74
CA GLY A 230 -5.63 16.09 5.85
C GLY A 230 -5.75 16.50 4.39
N ARG A 231 -6.72 17.37 4.10
CA ARG A 231 -6.86 18.05 2.81
C ARG A 231 -5.65 18.86 2.41
N LEU A 232 -5.03 19.59 3.33
CA LEU A 232 -3.85 20.38 3.01
C LEU A 232 -2.67 19.49 2.59
N LEU A 233 -2.49 18.34 3.24
CA LEU A 233 -1.47 17.37 2.85
C LEU A 233 -1.79 16.77 1.47
N ASP A 234 -2.96 16.17 1.31
CA ASP A 234 -3.30 15.44 0.08
C ASP A 234 -3.40 16.38 -1.13
N TYR A 235 -4.03 17.55 -0.97
CA TYR A 235 -4.27 18.49 -2.07
C TYR A 235 -3.24 19.61 -2.18
N GLY A 236 -2.68 20.09 -1.07
CA GLY A 236 -1.69 21.16 -1.09
C GLY A 236 -0.26 20.66 -1.31
N VAL A 237 0.07 19.44 -0.88
CA VAL A 237 1.43 18.91 -0.94
C VAL A 237 1.55 17.77 -1.95
N ILE A 238 0.66 16.77 -1.90
CA ILE A 238 0.78 15.57 -2.74
C ILE A 238 0.23 15.80 -4.15
N GLN A 239 -0.97 16.38 -4.30
CA GLN A 239 -1.63 16.56 -5.60
C GLN A 239 -0.74 17.22 -6.68
N PRO A 240 0.02 18.30 -6.39
CA PRO A 240 0.83 18.99 -7.42
C PRO A 240 1.89 18.12 -8.11
N ARG A 241 2.27 16.99 -7.51
CA ARG A 241 3.30 16.07 -8.04
C ARG A 241 2.74 14.68 -8.32
N LEU A 242 1.42 14.51 -8.28
CA LEU A 242 0.78 13.21 -8.26
C LEU A 242 1.10 12.39 -9.52
N GLN A 243 1.10 13.04 -10.68
CA GLN A 243 1.50 12.41 -11.95
C GLN A 243 2.91 11.83 -11.86
N SER A 244 3.89 12.67 -11.49
CA SER A 244 5.29 12.27 -11.33
C SER A 244 5.48 11.20 -10.25
N LEU A 245 4.68 11.24 -9.18
CA LEU A 245 4.71 10.24 -8.11
C LEU A 245 4.29 8.86 -8.61
N TYR A 246 3.21 8.78 -9.39
CA TYR A 246 2.74 7.53 -9.98
C TYR A 246 3.73 6.99 -11.01
N GLU A 247 4.27 7.85 -11.88
CA GLU A 247 5.27 7.45 -12.88
C GLU A 247 6.58 6.95 -12.24
N TRP A 248 7.06 7.64 -11.19
CA TRP A 248 8.21 7.18 -10.42
C TRP A 248 7.91 5.85 -9.73
N SER A 249 6.74 5.73 -9.10
CA SER A 249 6.33 4.51 -8.39
C SER A 249 6.18 3.31 -9.34
N ALA A 250 5.66 3.53 -10.55
CA ALA A 250 5.51 2.50 -11.57
C ALA A 250 6.86 1.88 -11.94
N ARG A 251 7.91 2.72 -12.08
CA ARG A 251 9.28 2.26 -12.32
C ARG A 251 9.88 1.58 -11.08
N GLU A 252 9.80 2.22 -9.91
CA GLU A 252 10.39 1.70 -8.67
C GLU A 252 9.83 0.32 -8.28
N LEU A 253 8.53 0.10 -8.53
CA LEU A 253 7.82 -1.13 -8.20
C LEU A 253 7.74 -2.12 -9.38
N THR A 254 8.20 -1.72 -10.58
CA THR A 254 8.12 -2.52 -11.81
C THR A 254 6.66 -2.91 -12.14
N GLN A 255 5.77 -1.92 -12.08
CA GLN A 255 4.32 -2.03 -12.32
C GLN A 255 3.88 -0.87 -13.23
N PRO A 256 4.14 -0.94 -14.56
CA PRO A 256 3.83 0.15 -15.50
C PRO A 256 2.34 0.52 -15.53
N GLU A 257 1.44 -0.44 -15.29
CA GLU A 257 -0.02 -0.27 -15.25
C GLU A 257 -0.47 0.66 -14.11
N LEU A 258 0.41 0.96 -13.14
CA LEU A 258 0.14 1.96 -12.13
C LEU A 258 -0.10 3.35 -12.76
N CYS A 259 0.52 3.65 -13.90
CA CYS A 259 0.30 4.92 -14.60
C CYS A 259 -1.13 5.08 -15.13
N GLU A 260 -1.87 3.98 -15.32
CA GLU A 260 -3.28 4.04 -15.73
C GLU A 260 -4.20 4.52 -14.60
N LEU A 261 -3.71 4.57 -13.36
CA LEU A 261 -4.48 4.96 -12.18
C LEU A 261 -4.43 6.47 -11.90
N VAL A 262 -3.73 7.23 -12.75
CA VAL A 262 -3.66 8.68 -12.71
C VAL A 262 -3.83 9.25 -14.12
N ARG A 263 -4.54 10.38 -14.24
CA ARG A 263 -4.66 11.13 -15.50
C ARG A 263 -4.58 12.62 -15.20
N ASP A 264 -3.65 13.31 -15.86
CA ASP A 264 -3.42 14.76 -15.69
C ASP A 264 -3.29 15.17 -14.22
N GLY A 265 -2.59 14.35 -13.42
CA GLY A 265 -2.44 14.59 -11.98
C GLY A 265 -3.68 14.34 -11.12
N ASN A 266 -4.70 13.66 -11.66
CA ASN A 266 -5.92 13.28 -10.93
C ASN A 266 -6.01 11.75 -10.78
N PRO A 267 -6.31 11.23 -9.59
CA PRO A 267 -6.59 9.81 -9.41
C PRO A 267 -7.81 9.36 -10.23
N VAL A 268 -7.70 8.19 -10.86
CA VAL A 268 -8.78 7.57 -11.64
C VAL A 268 -9.02 6.10 -11.27
N TYR A 269 -8.43 5.61 -10.16
CA TYR A 269 -8.64 4.22 -9.72
C TYR A 269 -10.08 4.02 -9.27
N ALA A 270 -10.85 3.25 -10.06
CA ALA A 270 -12.29 3.13 -9.86
C ALA A 270 -12.96 4.50 -9.66
N TRP A 271 -12.54 5.53 -10.40
CA TRP A 271 -13.11 6.88 -10.29
C TRP A 271 -13.22 7.52 -11.68
N ALA A 272 -14.36 8.13 -11.98
CA ALA A 272 -14.58 8.74 -13.28
C ALA A 272 -13.76 10.05 -13.39
N TYR A 273 -13.06 10.22 -14.50
CA TYR A 273 -12.27 11.44 -14.74
C TYR A 273 -13.15 12.69 -14.87
N ALA A 274 -14.42 12.55 -15.26
CA ALA A 274 -15.39 13.65 -15.25
C ALA A 274 -15.57 14.24 -13.83
N ASP A 275 -15.49 13.40 -12.80
CA ASP A 275 -15.67 13.76 -11.39
C ASP A 275 -14.36 14.16 -10.71
N ARG A 276 -13.32 14.51 -11.47
CA ARG A 276 -11.99 14.88 -10.93
C ARG A 276 -11.99 16.14 -10.06
N HIS A 277 -13.05 16.95 -10.13
CA HIS A 277 -13.18 18.20 -9.37
C HIS A 277 -13.09 17.99 -7.85
N VAL A 278 -13.39 16.78 -7.34
CA VAL A 278 -13.25 16.44 -5.93
C VAL A 278 -11.79 16.46 -5.45
N TRP A 279 -10.83 16.37 -6.37
CA TRP A 279 -9.39 16.39 -6.07
C TRP A 279 -8.77 17.78 -6.14
N ALA A 280 -9.55 18.81 -6.45
CA ALA A 280 -9.05 20.17 -6.59
C ALA A 280 -8.57 20.71 -5.24
N PRO A 281 -7.40 21.38 -5.18
CA PRO A 281 -6.94 22.00 -3.95
C PRO A 281 -7.90 23.12 -3.50
N PRO A 282 -8.06 23.31 -2.18
CA PRO A 282 -8.83 24.44 -1.67
C PRO A 282 -8.21 25.75 -2.17
N ALA A 283 -9.06 26.71 -2.55
CA ALA A 283 -8.61 28.03 -2.97
C ALA A 283 -7.92 28.75 -1.81
N GLY A 284 -6.80 29.43 -2.09
CA GLY A 284 -6.11 30.27 -1.11
C GLY A 284 -4.59 30.34 -1.29
N PRO A 285 -3.91 31.24 -0.57
CA PRO A 285 -2.47 31.47 -0.69
C PRO A 285 -1.63 30.35 -0.06
N LEU A 286 -2.10 29.72 1.03
CA LEU A 286 -1.34 28.70 1.77
C LEU A 286 -1.05 27.42 0.96
N PRO A 287 -2.03 26.77 0.28
CA PRO A 287 -1.75 25.60 -0.56
C PRO A 287 -0.78 25.92 -1.71
N ARG A 288 -0.87 27.12 -2.30
CA ARG A 288 0.03 27.58 -3.36
C ARG A 288 1.46 27.76 -2.85
N ALA A 289 1.63 28.37 -1.68
CA ALA A 289 2.94 28.55 -1.06
C ALA A 289 3.58 27.19 -0.71
N LEU A 290 2.82 26.25 -0.15
CA LEU A 290 3.30 24.90 0.13
C LEU A 290 3.67 24.14 -1.14
N ALA A 291 2.83 24.20 -2.18
CA ALA A 291 3.12 23.59 -3.47
C ALA A 291 4.41 24.16 -4.07
N TRP A 292 4.65 25.46 -3.98
CA TRP A 292 5.88 26.10 -4.44
C TRP A 292 7.12 25.67 -3.62
N LEU A 293 7.03 25.71 -2.28
CA LEU A 293 8.14 25.34 -1.39
C LEU A 293 8.57 23.88 -1.58
N THR A 294 7.59 23.01 -1.80
CA THR A 294 7.82 21.59 -1.97
C THR A 294 7.96 21.20 -3.44
N ALA A 295 7.86 22.12 -4.40
CA ALA A 295 7.88 21.82 -5.83
C ALA A 295 9.14 21.01 -6.21
N SER A 296 8.92 19.93 -6.94
CA SER A 296 10.00 19.17 -7.56
C SER A 296 10.50 19.95 -8.78
N ARG A 297 11.82 19.92 -9.06
CA ARG A 297 12.29 20.24 -10.41
C ARG A 297 11.72 19.19 -11.38
N PRO A 298 11.29 19.58 -12.60
CA PRO A 298 10.74 18.62 -13.55
C PRO A 298 11.76 17.53 -13.84
N VAL A 299 11.38 16.28 -13.61
CA VAL A 299 12.15 15.11 -14.03
C VAL A 299 11.67 14.78 -15.44
N SER A 300 12.52 15.05 -16.43
CA SER A 300 12.27 14.72 -17.84
C SER A 300 12.27 13.20 -18.05
N ALA A 301 11.12 12.56 -17.86
CA ALA A 301 10.75 11.28 -18.48
C ALA A 301 9.28 10.99 -18.16
N ARG A 302 8.37 11.48 -19.00
CA ARG A 302 6.95 11.06 -18.96
C ARG A 302 6.86 9.59 -19.33
N CYS A 303 5.98 8.84 -18.67
CA CYS A 303 5.60 7.52 -19.19
C CYS A 303 4.91 7.70 -20.54
N PRO A 304 5.20 6.86 -21.55
CA PRO A 304 4.48 6.91 -22.80
C PRO A 304 2.99 6.63 -22.54
N PRO A 305 2.07 7.28 -23.27
CA PRO A 305 0.65 7.01 -23.14
C PRO A 305 0.37 5.52 -23.42
N ALA A 306 -0.55 4.94 -22.65
CA ALA A 306 -1.00 3.56 -22.84
C ALA A 306 -1.52 3.40 -24.29
N GLY A 307 -0.77 2.68 -25.12
CA GLY A 307 -1.06 2.51 -26.55
C GLY A 307 0.16 2.17 -27.41
N CYS A 308 1.37 2.56 -27.01
CA CYS A 308 2.58 2.19 -27.75
C CYS A 308 3.13 0.85 -27.25
N ARG A 309 2.65 -0.26 -27.81
CA ARG A 309 3.44 -1.51 -27.82
C ARG A 309 4.69 -1.25 -28.69
N PRO A 310 5.91 -1.60 -28.24
CA PRO A 310 7.06 -1.59 -29.13
C PRO A 310 6.80 -2.58 -30.29
N PRO A 311 7.23 -2.28 -31.52
CA PRO A 311 7.14 -3.25 -32.60
C PRO A 311 7.92 -4.50 -32.20
N SER A 312 7.27 -5.65 -32.30
CA SER A 312 7.91 -6.95 -32.15
C SER A 312 9.03 -7.05 -33.18
N ALA A 313 10.28 -7.01 -32.71
CA ALA A 313 11.41 -7.40 -33.55
C ALA A 313 11.24 -8.89 -33.90
N ARG A 314 11.08 -9.16 -35.19
CA ARG A 314 11.30 -10.48 -35.79
C ARG A 314 12.79 -10.65 -36.06
#